data_AF-A0A7S1GT44-F1
#
_entry.id   AF-A0A7S1GT44-F1
#
_cell.length_a   1.000
_cell.length_b   1.000
_cell.length_c   1.000
_cell.angle_alpha   90.00
_cell.angle_beta   90.00
_cell.angle_gamma   90.00
#
_symmetry.space_group_name_H-M   'P 1'
#
loop_
_entity.id
_entity.type
_entity.pdbx_description
1 polymer ?
#
loop_
_entity_poly.entity_id
_entity_poly.type
_entity_poly.pdbx_seq_one_letter_code
_entity_poly.pdbx_strand_id
1 'polypeptide(L)'
;MAAHESAFRLLGAFIDAKSQNAAVAYKLIVASLLDNYAEEALRSFTEGRLGATLQDNPRMPLALLVEPLMRRVRGDGYADFDFDFYLTLASHPRLEPAQALMIIDVMTRVAMTDPAASHGASVPLVELLVRFSEHASVVDFVGRMGRLGMGIVA
;
A
#
# COMPACT_ATOMS: atom_id res chain seq x y z
N MET A 1 -2.39 -18.26 10.79
CA MET A 1 -3.56 -18.46 9.88
C MET A 1 -4.91 -18.45 10.59
N ALA A 2 -5.29 -19.47 11.38
CA ALA A 2 -6.64 -19.50 12.01
C ALA A 2 -6.95 -18.31 12.95
N ALA A 3 -5.94 -17.84 13.69
CA ALA A 3 -6.05 -16.65 14.53
C ALA A 3 -6.30 -15.37 13.71
N HIS A 4 -5.56 -15.17 12.61
CA HIS A 4 -5.76 -14.04 11.69
C HIS A 4 -7.13 -14.08 11.03
N GLU A 5 -7.60 -15.26 10.64
CA GLU A 5 -8.96 -15.41 10.09
C GLU A 5 -10.02 -14.98 11.11
N SER A 6 -9.86 -15.39 12.37
CA SER A 6 -10.75 -14.98 13.45
C SER A 6 -10.68 -13.48 13.72
N ALA A 7 -9.49 -12.87 13.63
CA ALA A 7 -9.32 -11.43 13.76
C ALA A 7 -10.06 -10.65 12.66
N PHE A 8 -9.99 -11.09 11.39
CA PHE A 8 -10.76 -10.48 10.31
C PHE A 8 -12.27 -10.66 10.46
N ARG A 9 -12.73 -11.83 10.92
CA ARG A 9 -14.16 -12.04 11.25
C ARG A 9 -14.63 -11.09 12.35
N LEU A 10 -13.82 -10.89 13.39
CA LEU A 10 -14.11 -9.93 14.46
C LEU A 10 -14.12 -8.49 13.95
N LEU A 11 -13.17 -8.11 13.09
CA LEU A 11 -13.16 -6.78 12.46
C LEU A 11 -14.45 -6.55 11.68
N GLY A 12 -14.88 -7.50 10.84
CA GLY A 12 -16.14 -7.42 10.11
C GLY A 12 -17.33 -7.22 11.03
N ALA A 13 -17.44 -8.05 12.08
CA ALA A 13 -18.51 -7.92 13.07
C ALA A 13 -18.51 -6.55 13.79
N PHE A 14 -17.34 -6.00 14.10
CA PHE A 14 -17.25 -4.66 14.71
C PHE A 14 -17.61 -3.54 13.73
N ILE A 15 -17.26 -3.67 12.46
CA ILE A 15 -17.65 -2.72 11.40
C ILE A 15 -19.17 -2.71 11.25
N ASP A 16 -19.79 -3.88 11.12
CA ASP A 16 -21.24 -4.03 10.96
C ASP A 16 -22.00 -3.46 12.17
N ALA A 17 -21.47 -3.71 13.37
CA ALA A 17 -22.01 -3.16 14.62
C ALA A 17 -21.70 -1.66 14.83
N LYS A 18 -20.96 -1.00 13.92
CA LYS A 18 -20.44 0.38 14.07
C LYS A 18 -19.75 0.60 15.42
N SER A 19 -19.06 -0.43 15.91
CA SER A 19 -18.41 -0.44 17.20
C SER A 19 -17.11 0.36 17.17
N GLN A 20 -16.79 1.06 18.25
CA GLN A 20 -15.49 1.72 18.43
C GLN A 20 -14.33 0.71 18.40
N ASN A 21 -14.61 -0.57 18.68
CA ASN A 21 -13.63 -1.65 18.62
C ASN A 21 -13.16 -1.97 17.19
N ALA A 22 -13.88 -1.52 16.15
CA ALA A 22 -13.45 -1.70 14.76
C ALA A 22 -12.08 -1.04 14.51
N ALA A 23 -11.88 0.17 15.05
CA ALA A 23 -10.61 0.88 14.92
C ALA A 23 -9.47 0.17 15.68
N VAL A 24 -9.79 -0.45 16.82
CA VAL A 24 -8.82 -1.22 17.61
C VAL A 24 -8.44 -2.50 16.87
N ALA A 25 -9.41 -3.26 16.38
CA ALA A 25 -9.18 -4.48 15.62
C ALA A 25 -8.38 -4.20 14.33
N TYR A 26 -8.72 -3.13 13.62
CA TYR A 26 -7.95 -2.69 12.43
C TYR A 26 -6.49 -2.40 12.77
N LYS A 27 -6.23 -1.62 13.83
CA LYS A 27 -4.87 -1.34 14.30
C LYS A 27 -4.09 -2.62 14.63
N LEU A 28 -4.72 -3.59 15.28
CA LEU A 28 -4.08 -4.86 15.64
C LEU A 28 -3.75 -5.71 14.40
N ILE A 29 -4.65 -5.73 13.41
CA ILE A 29 -4.41 -6.44 12.14
C ILE A 29 -3.25 -5.79 11.38
N VAL A 30 -3.22 -4.46 11.30
CA VAL A 30 -2.12 -3.72 10.66
C VAL A 30 -0.81 -3.97 11.41
N ALA A 31 -0.79 -3.90 12.74
CA ALA A 31 0.40 -4.23 13.52
C ALA A 31 0.87 -5.66 13.24
N SER A 32 -0.05 -6.62 13.22
CA SER A 32 0.29 -8.02 12.92
C SER A 32 0.87 -8.19 11.51
N LEU A 33 0.36 -7.48 10.50
CA LEU A 33 0.93 -7.48 9.15
C LEU A 33 2.39 -7.01 9.18
N LEU A 34 2.64 -5.89 9.86
CA LEU A 34 3.96 -5.27 9.91
C LEU A 34 4.95 -6.12 10.71
N ASP A 35 4.55 -6.64 11.86
CA ASP A 35 5.39 -7.47 12.73
C ASP A 35 5.81 -8.77 12.04
N ASN A 36 4.92 -9.35 11.22
CA ASN A 36 5.15 -10.61 10.51
C ASN A 36 5.39 -10.41 9.01
N TYR A 37 5.86 -9.23 8.60
CA TYR A 37 6.03 -8.88 7.18
C TYR A 37 6.95 -9.85 6.42
N ALA A 38 7.95 -10.42 7.08
CA ALA A 38 8.87 -11.38 6.48
C ALA A 38 8.22 -12.75 6.20
N GLU A 39 7.09 -13.08 6.83
CA GLU A 39 6.37 -14.33 6.58
C GLU A 39 5.44 -14.17 5.36
N GLU A 40 5.96 -14.43 4.15
CA GLU A 40 5.23 -14.19 2.89
C GLU A 40 3.83 -14.81 2.84
N ALA A 41 3.66 -16.05 3.32
CA ALA A 41 2.35 -16.71 3.34
C ALA A 41 1.33 -15.96 4.22
N LEU A 42 1.80 -15.44 5.36
CA LEU A 42 0.96 -14.67 6.27
C LEU A 42 0.72 -13.26 5.76
N ARG A 43 1.74 -12.63 5.16
CA ARG A 43 1.65 -11.34 4.49
C ARG A 43 0.61 -11.39 3.37
N SER A 44 0.77 -12.32 2.42
CA SER A 44 -0.16 -12.53 1.30
C SER A 44 -1.61 -12.71 1.76
N PHE A 45 -1.83 -13.55 2.78
CA PHE A 45 -3.15 -13.72 3.36
C PHE A 45 -3.71 -12.43 3.97
N THR A 46 -2.89 -11.75 4.76
CA THR A 46 -3.32 -10.56 5.50
C THR A 46 -3.58 -9.39 4.56
N GLU A 47 -2.72 -9.18 3.57
CA GLU A 47 -2.90 -8.16 2.52
C GLU A 47 -4.13 -8.44 1.66
N GLY A 48 -4.35 -9.67 1.22
CA GLY A 48 -5.56 -10.03 0.46
C GLY A 48 -6.85 -9.76 1.25
N ARG A 49 -6.88 -10.13 2.54
CA ARG A 49 -8.04 -9.89 3.41
C ARG A 49 -8.22 -8.41 3.76
N LEU A 50 -7.13 -7.70 4.01
CA LEU A 50 -7.16 -6.28 4.33
C LEU A 50 -7.57 -5.45 3.11
N GLY A 51 -7.10 -5.83 1.92
CA GLY A 51 -7.47 -5.23 0.64
C GLY A 51 -8.97 -5.31 0.41
N ALA A 52 -9.56 -6.50 0.52
CA ALA A 52 -11.01 -6.68 0.42
C ALA A 52 -11.76 -5.84 1.46
N THR A 53 -11.29 -5.84 2.72
CA THR A 53 -11.92 -5.05 3.80
C THR A 53 -11.90 -3.55 3.50
N LEU A 54 -10.79 -3.02 2.97
CA LEU A 54 -10.64 -1.61 2.61
C LEU A 54 -11.53 -1.22 1.42
N GLN A 55 -11.65 -2.10 0.43
CA GLN A 55 -12.55 -1.89 -0.71
C GLN A 55 -14.02 -1.82 -0.27
N ASP A 56 -14.44 -2.72 0.61
CA ASP A 56 -15.80 -2.74 1.17
C ASP A 56 -16.08 -1.54 2.11
N ASN A 57 -15.02 -0.92 2.65
CA ASN A 57 -15.12 0.14 3.66
C ASN A 57 -14.30 1.39 3.27
N PRO A 58 -14.73 2.17 2.27
CA PRO A 58 -13.97 3.29 1.69
C PRO A 58 -13.71 4.46 2.66
N ARG A 59 -14.29 4.42 3.86
CA ARG A 59 -14.08 5.43 4.90
C ARG A 59 -12.94 5.09 5.86
N MET A 60 -12.38 3.89 5.77
CA MET A 60 -11.30 3.45 6.67
C MET A 60 -10.04 4.31 6.49
N PRO A 61 -9.35 4.65 7.59
CA PRO A 61 -8.14 5.47 7.54
C PRO A 61 -6.95 4.66 7.04
N LEU A 62 -6.16 5.23 6.12
CA LEU A 62 -4.95 4.58 5.57
C LEU A 62 -3.64 5.01 6.24
N ALA A 63 -3.64 6.08 7.02
CA ALA A 63 -2.42 6.65 7.61
C ALA A 63 -1.65 5.65 8.49
N LEU A 64 -2.38 4.80 9.22
CA LEU A 64 -1.81 3.79 10.11
C LEU A 64 -1.13 2.63 9.35
N LEU A 65 -1.42 2.48 8.06
CA LEU A 65 -0.97 1.37 7.24
C LEU A 65 0.10 1.80 6.23
N VAL A 66 -0.17 2.82 5.42
CA VAL A 66 0.66 3.13 4.24
C VAL A 66 2.09 3.48 4.64
N GLU A 67 2.26 4.39 5.60
CA GLU A 67 3.60 4.83 5.99
C GLU A 67 4.47 3.69 6.56
N PRO A 68 4.03 2.92 7.58
CA PRO A 68 4.85 1.82 8.08
C PRO A 68 5.01 0.69 7.07
N LEU A 69 4.01 0.41 6.23
CA LEU A 69 4.13 -0.60 5.17
C LEU A 69 5.23 -0.20 4.19
N MET A 70 5.21 1.03 3.67
CA MET A 70 6.24 1.51 2.75
C MET A 70 7.64 1.51 3.37
N ARG A 71 7.76 1.66 4.69
CA ARG A 71 9.03 1.46 5.38
C ARG A 71 9.48 -0.01 5.35
N ARG A 72 8.57 -0.97 5.56
CA ARG A 72 8.88 -2.41 5.43
C ARG A 72 9.26 -2.76 4.00
N VAL A 73 8.55 -2.25 2.99
CA VAL A 73 8.93 -2.49 1.58
C VAL A 73 10.36 -2.03 1.26
N ARG A 74 10.76 -0.85 1.77
CA ARG A 74 12.12 -0.32 1.57
C ARG A 74 13.20 -1.11 2.31
N GLY A 75 12.88 -1.65 3.49
CA GLY A 75 13.84 -2.32 4.36
C GLY A 75 13.96 -3.82 4.09
N ASP A 76 12.82 -4.49 3.96
CA ASP A 76 12.72 -5.95 3.88
C ASP A 76 12.41 -6.44 2.46
N GLY A 77 12.05 -5.53 1.55
CA GLY A 77 11.72 -5.86 0.16
C GLY A 77 10.24 -6.14 -0.07
N TYR A 78 9.95 -6.76 -1.21
CA TYR A 78 8.61 -7.07 -1.70
C TYR A 78 8.63 -8.43 -2.43
N ALA A 79 7.45 -8.96 -2.67
CA ALA A 79 7.16 -10.10 -3.51
C ALA A 79 6.10 -9.73 -4.55
N ASP A 80 5.99 -10.51 -5.62
CA ASP A 80 5.10 -10.21 -6.75
C ASP A 80 3.62 -10.07 -6.34
N PHE A 81 3.17 -10.83 -5.34
CA PHE A 81 1.79 -10.76 -4.87
C PHE A 81 1.46 -9.45 -4.13
N ASP A 82 2.47 -8.71 -3.65
CA ASP A 82 2.23 -7.48 -2.88
C ASP A 82 1.69 -6.34 -3.78
N PHE A 83 1.96 -6.39 -5.09
CA PHE A 83 1.56 -5.34 -6.04
C PHE A 83 0.04 -5.17 -6.15
N ASP A 84 -0.73 -6.26 -6.03
CA ASP A 84 -2.20 -6.20 -6.02
C ASP A 84 -2.72 -5.40 -4.82
N PHE A 85 -2.05 -5.55 -3.66
CA PHE A 85 -2.39 -4.79 -2.48
C PHE A 85 -1.97 -3.33 -2.62
N TYR A 86 -0.81 -3.04 -3.19
CA TYR A 86 -0.39 -1.66 -3.47
C TYR A 86 -1.35 -0.95 -4.44
N LEU A 87 -1.88 -1.66 -5.44
CA LEU A 87 -2.92 -1.13 -6.33
C LEU A 87 -4.23 -0.86 -5.59
N THR A 88 -4.60 -1.73 -4.65
CA THR A 88 -5.76 -1.51 -3.78
C THR A 88 -5.58 -0.24 -2.94
N LEU A 89 -4.38 -0.01 -2.40
CA LEU A 89 -4.08 1.24 -1.68
C LEU A 89 -4.09 2.46 -2.60
N ALA A 90 -3.53 2.34 -3.80
CA ALA A 90 -3.44 3.40 -4.80
C ALA A 90 -4.81 3.93 -5.24
N SER A 91 -5.79 3.04 -5.37
CA SER A 91 -7.17 3.35 -5.76
C SER A 91 -8.08 3.77 -4.58
N HIS A 92 -7.63 3.60 -3.34
CA HIS A 92 -8.49 3.79 -2.18
C HIS A 92 -8.89 5.27 -1.96
N PRO A 93 -10.18 5.61 -1.77
CA PRO A 93 -10.66 6.99 -1.73
C PRO A 93 -10.03 7.88 -0.64
N ARG A 94 -9.63 7.29 0.49
CA ARG A 94 -8.99 7.99 1.62
C ARG A 94 -7.47 8.13 1.52
N LEU A 95 -6.86 7.71 0.41
CA LEU A 95 -5.42 7.91 0.21
C LEU A 95 -5.13 9.40 0.07
N GLU A 96 -4.26 9.92 0.93
CA GLU A 96 -3.85 11.33 0.92
C GLU A 96 -2.59 11.55 0.06
N PRO A 97 -2.37 12.75 -0.49
CA PRO A 97 -1.21 13.03 -1.35
C PRO A 97 0.15 12.70 -0.71
N ALA A 98 0.30 12.95 0.60
CA ALA A 98 1.54 12.62 1.32
C ALA A 98 1.81 11.11 1.34
N GLN A 99 0.76 10.30 1.50
CA GLN A 99 0.84 8.83 1.46
C GLN A 99 1.07 8.32 0.04
N ALA A 100 0.38 8.92 -0.94
CA ALA A 100 0.55 8.61 -2.36
C ALA A 100 2.01 8.81 -2.80
N LEU A 101 2.66 9.91 -2.38
CA LEU A 101 4.07 10.15 -2.66
C LEU A 101 4.99 9.07 -2.09
N MET A 102 4.69 8.52 -0.91
CA MET A 102 5.48 7.44 -0.33
C MET A 102 5.39 6.18 -1.20
N ILE A 103 4.20 5.84 -1.69
CA ILE A 103 3.98 4.69 -2.58
C ILE A 103 4.65 4.96 -3.94
N ILE A 104 4.48 6.15 -4.52
CA ILE A 104 5.12 6.56 -5.78
C ILE A 104 6.65 6.40 -5.68
N ASP A 105 7.27 6.89 -4.61
CA ASP A 105 8.73 6.82 -4.43
C ASP A 105 9.23 5.38 -4.35
N VAL A 106 8.49 4.49 -3.65
CA VAL A 106 8.83 3.07 -3.60
C VAL A 106 8.61 2.40 -4.95
N MET A 107 7.44 2.55 -5.57
CA MET A 107 7.13 1.91 -6.84
C MET A 107 8.04 2.37 -7.97
N THR A 108 8.39 3.66 -8.00
CA THR A 108 9.34 4.20 -8.98
C THR A 108 10.71 3.56 -8.81
N ARG A 109 11.19 3.42 -7.56
CA ARG A 109 12.44 2.73 -7.28
C ARG A 109 12.39 1.29 -7.78
N VAL A 110 11.37 0.52 -7.39
CA VAL A 110 11.18 -0.87 -7.81
C VAL A 110 11.19 -0.97 -9.34
N ALA A 111 10.41 -0.13 -10.01
CA ALA A 111 10.31 -0.12 -11.47
C ALA A 111 11.64 0.17 -12.18
N MET A 112 12.54 0.93 -11.56
CA MET A 112 13.85 1.26 -12.11
C MET A 112 14.95 0.25 -11.75
N THR A 113 14.88 -0.38 -10.57
CA THR A 113 15.96 -1.23 -10.06
C THR A 113 15.77 -2.71 -10.33
N ASP A 114 14.53 -3.16 -10.48
CA ASP A 114 14.18 -4.58 -10.62
C ASP A 114 13.36 -4.80 -11.90
N PRO A 115 14.00 -5.23 -13.00
CA PRO A 115 13.31 -5.49 -14.26
C PRO A 115 12.20 -6.55 -14.16
N ALA A 116 12.32 -7.52 -13.26
CA ALA A 116 11.31 -8.58 -13.11
C ALA A 116 10.04 -8.04 -12.46
N ALA A 117 10.19 -7.21 -11.43
CA ALA A 117 9.08 -6.58 -10.71
C ALA A 117 8.58 -5.28 -11.36
N SER A 118 9.28 -4.78 -12.37
CA SER A 118 9.00 -3.47 -12.98
C SER A 118 7.59 -3.35 -13.54
N HIS A 119 7.09 -4.41 -14.16
CA HIS A 119 5.72 -4.43 -14.67
C HIS A 119 4.70 -4.35 -13.52
N GLY A 120 4.88 -5.16 -12.47
CA GLY A 120 4.00 -5.17 -11.29
C GLY A 120 3.96 -3.81 -10.58
N ALA A 121 5.11 -3.15 -10.42
CA ALA A 121 5.21 -1.84 -9.82
C ALA A 121 4.62 -0.70 -10.69
N SER A 122 4.64 -0.86 -12.03
CA SER A 122 4.16 0.17 -12.95
C SER A 122 2.65 0.40 -12.86
N VAL A 123 1.87 -0.63 -12.55
CA VAL A 123 0.40 -0.55 -12.46
C VAL A 123 -0.06 0.39 -11.33
N PRO A 124 0.30 0.16 -10.05
CA PRO A 124 -0.05 1.09 -8.98
C PRO A 124 0.63 2.46 -9.16
N LEU A 125 1.82 2.52 -9.77
CA LEU A 125 2.50 3.79 -10.04
C LEU A 125 1.68 4.67 -11.00
N VAL A 126 1.24 4.12 -12.14
CA VAL A 126 0.43 4.87 -13.12
C VAL A 126 -0.89 5.32 -12.51
N GLU A 127 -1.57 4.45 -11.75
CA GLU A 127 -2.80 4.80 -11.03
C GLU A 127 -2.60 6.03 -10.13
N LEU A 128 -1.52 6.05 -9.35
CA LEU A 128 -1.19 7.17 -8.47
C LEU A 128 -0.84 8.45 -9.24
N LEU A 129 -0.05 8.33 -10.31
CA LEU A 129 0.36 9.48 -11.13
C LEU A 129 -0.82 10.13 -11.83
N VAL A 130 -1.77 9.33 -12.34
CA VAL A 130 -3.00 9.83 -12.96
C VAL A 130 -3.87 10.51 -11.91
N ARG A 131 -4.12 9.81 -10.79
CA ARG A 131 -5.01 10.28 -9.73
C ARG A 131 -4.53 11.57 -9.04
N PHE A 132 -3.22 11.73 -8.87
CA PHE A 132 -2.63 12.90 -8.20
C PHE A 132 -1.85 13.80 -9.17
N SER A 133 -2.15 13.74 -10.47
CA SER A 133 -1.46 14.47 -11.54
C SER A 133 -1.42 15.99 -11.35
N GLU A 134 -2.44 16.57 -10.71
CA GLU A 134 -2.53 18.01 -10.45
C GLU A 134 -1.89 18.43 -9.12
N HIS A 135 -1.48 17.48 -8.28
CA HIS A 135 -0.92 17.79 -6.98
C HIS A 135 0.55 18.24 -7.12
N ALA A 136 0.86 19.46 -6.67
CA ALA A 136 2.17 20.09 -6.85
C ALA A 136 3.35 19.17 -6.48
N SER A 137 3.27 18.48 -5.35
CA SER A 137 4.32 17.56 -4.89
C SER A 137 4.57 16.37 -5.83
N VAL A 138 3.52 15.88 -6.50
CA VAL A 138 3.62 14.77 -7.47
C VAL A 138 4.20 15.29 -8.79
N VAL A 139 3.75 16.46 -9.25
CA VAL A 139 4.34 17.14 -10.42
C VAL A 139 5.83 17.38 -10.20
N ASP A 140 6.23 17.90 -9.04
CA ASP A 140 7.62 18.13 -8.67
C ASP A 140 8.43 16.83 -8.63
N PHE A 141 7.83 15.74 -8.12
CA PHE A 141 8.46 14.42 -8.11
C PHE A 141 8.72 13.92 -9.53
N VAL A 142 7.71 13.93 -10.40
CA VAL A 142 7.83 13.51 -11.81
C VAL A 142 8.87 14.36 -12.53
N GLY A 143 8.87 15.68 -12.32
CA GLY A 143 9.85 16.58 -12.92
C GLY A 143 11.29 16.34 -12.44
N ARG A 144 11.49 15.89 -11.18
CA ARG A 144 12.80 15.43 -10.70
C ARG A 144 13.21 14.12 -11.35
N MET A 145 12.31 13.13 -11.39
CA MET A 145 12.60 11.83 -11.97
C MET A 145 12.87 11.90 -13.47
N GLY A 146 12.13 12.72 -14.22
CA GLY A 146 12.37 12.94 -15.65
C GLY A 146 13.75 13.54 -15.92
N ARG A 147 14.21 14.49 -15.09
CA ARG A 147 15.57 15.04 -15.20
C ARG A 147 16.65 14.00 -14.91
N LEU A 148 16.44 13.15 -13.90
CA LEU A 148 17.36 12.05 -13.60
C LEU A 148 17.43 11.04 -14.75
N GLY A 149 16.27 10.66 -15.31
CA GLY A 149 16.21 9.76 -16.47
C GLY A 149 16.92 10.33 -17.70
N MET A 150 16.69 11.61 -18.03
CA MET A 150 17.38 12.27 -19.15
C MET A 150 18.88 12.44 -18.92
N GLY A 151 19.31 12.64 -17.67
CA GLY A 151 20.73 12.74 -17.32
C GLY A 151 21.50 11.40 -17.36
N ILE A 152 20.80 10.27 -17.31
CA ILE A 152 21.40 8.92 -17.47
C ILE A 152 21.56 8.54 -18.95
N VAL A 153 20.78 9.19 -19.84
CA VAL A 153 20.75 8.90 -21.30
C VAL A 153 21.66 9.84 -22.10
N ALA A 154 22.33 10.80 -21.45
CA ALA A 154 23.32 11.71 -22.03
C ALA A 154 24.75 11.26 -21.73
#